data_AF-A0A9P5THI2-F1
#
_entry.id   AF-A0A9P5THI2-F1
#
_cell.length_a   1.000
_cell.length_b   1.000
_cell.length_c   1.000
_cell.angle_alpha   90.00
_cell.angle_beta   90.00
_cell.angle_gamma   90.00
#
_symmetry.space_group_name_H-M   'P 1'
#
loop_
_entity.id
_entity.type
_entity.pdbx_description
1 polymer ?
#
loop_
_entity_poly.entity_id
_entity_poly.type
_entity_poly.pdbx_seq_one_letter_code
_entity_poly.pdbx_strand_id
1 'polypeptide(L)'
;MRCILGVLLPFRPRSLPKSTLFELRLACRSTSNQDAFRHLVLYRTKFPSVSRADRILHCIPTAFEATLCTVHWDESDGSAFSVVMEIPLFHNKLTLRRNVGAEFVVLGRIWLLTLKFMGNYSTSIPEGTWCATLSLQDSSPPTSFNGHLEVINPNPPSSGIRTNASTSRSNDSSNRKTSVVIRGGWQRPVSCFLVSLERNPAFSSLQYADSAYFSEKGTLSLRLVGRLEKPPS
;
A
#
# COMPACT_ATOMS: atom_id res chain seq x y z
N MET A 1 -18.59 -21.82 1.46
CA MET A 1 -17.19 -21.77 1.96
C MET A 1 -16.78 -20.47 2.66
N ARG A 2 -17.65 -19.45 2.84
CA ARG A 2 -17.27 -18.20 3.52
C ARG A 2 -17.09 -18.32 5.05
N CYS A 3 -17.67 -19.34 5.70
CA CYS A 3 -17.75 -19.37 7.18
C CYS A 3 -16.58 -20.07 7.90
N ILE A 4 -15.89 -21.04 7.28
CA ILE A 4 -14.90 -21.85 8.02
C ILE A 4 -13.60 -21.07 8.29
N LEU A 5 -13.17 -20.22 7.34
CA LEU A 5 -11.92 -19.45 7.48
C LEU A 5 -12.00 -18.41 8.61
N GLY A 6 -13.16 -17.76 8.78
CA GLY A 6 -13.35 -16.75 9.83
C GLY A 6 -13.31 -17.32 11.25
N VAL A 7 -13.72 -18.58 11.43
CA VAL A 7 -13.80 -19.25 12.73
C VAL A 7 -12.44 -19.79 13.21
N LEU A 8 -11.52 -20.11 12.30
CA LEU A 8 -10.22 -20.68 12.64
C LEU A 8 -9.12 -19.64 12.91
N LEU A 9 -9.27 -18.40 12.40
CA LEU A 9 -8.31 -17.32 12.59
C LEU A 9 -8.17 -16.73 14.03
N PRO A 10 -9.20 -16.74 14.91
CA PRO A 10 -9.06 -16.22 16.26
C PRO A 10 -8.29 -17.18 17.19
N PHE A 11 -8.26 -18.48 16.90
CA PHE A 11 -7.36 -19.41 17.56
C PHE A 11 -5.97 -19.17 16.98
N ARG A 12 -5.08 -18.51 17.72
CA ARG A 12 -3.72 -18.17 17.27
C ARG A 12 -2.73 -19.31 17.59
N PRO A 13 -2.50 -20.31 16.71
CA PRO A 13 -1.35 -21.18 16.88
C PRO A 13 -0.07 -20.34 16.77
N ARG A 14 0.93 -20.69 17.59
CA ARG A 14 2.20 -19.96 17.71
C ARG A 14 2.98 -19.84 16.39
N SER A 15 2.70 -20.74 15.44
CA SER A 15 3.19 -20.71 14.07
C SER A 15 2.27 -21.57 13.20
N LEU A 16 1.88 -21.06 12.03
CA LEU A 16 1.18 -21.85 11.02
C LEU A 16 2.21 -22.49 10.07
N PRO A 17 2.06 -23.76 9.69
CA PRO A 17 2.87 -24.35 8.62
C PRO A 17 2.79 -23.51 7.35
N LYS A 18 3.91 -23.41 6.62
CA LYS A 18 3.98 -22.60 5.37
C LYS A 18 2.95 -23.05 4.33
N SER A 19 2.69 -24.36 4.23
CA SER A 19 1.67 -24.92 3.33
C SER A 19 0.27 -24.48 3.72
N THR A 20 -0.10 -24.58 5.00
CA THR A 20 -1.39 -24.11 5.52
C THR A 20 -1.58 -22.61 5.25
N LEU A 21 -0.54 -21.80 5.47
CA LEU A 21 -0.60 -20.36 5.21
C LEU A 21 -0.80 -20.06 3.71
N PHE A 22 -0.17 -20.83 2.83
CA PHE A 22 -0.37 -20.72 1.39
C PHE A 22 -1.82 -21.03 0.99
N GLU A 23 -2.40 -22.13 1.47
CA GLU A 23 -3.79 -22.51 1.21
C GLU A 23 -4.79 -21.45 1.73
N LEU A 24 -4.57 -20.94 2.94
CA LEU A 24 -5.42 -19.88 3.51
C LEU A 24 -5.36 -18.60 2.68
N ARG A 25 -4.18 -18.22 2.19
CA ARG A 25 -4.03 -17.06 1.29
C ARG A 25 -4.70 -17.29 -0.05
N LEU A 26 -4.61 -18.50 -0.60
CA LEU A 26 -5.29 -18.88 -1.83
C LEU A 26 -6.83 -18.78 -1.65
N ALA A 27 -7.35 -19.20 -0.50
CA ALA A 27 -8.77 -19.05 -0.16
C ALA A 27 -9.18 -17.58 0.03
N CYS A 28 -8.36 -16.75 0.68
CA CYS A 28 -8.60 -15.30 0.77
C CYS A 28 -8.58 -14.63 -0.60
N ARG A 29 -7.67 -15.06 -1.49
CA ARG A 29 -7.59 -14.58 -2.88
C ARG A 29 -8.85 -14.91 -3.65
N SER A 30 -9.31 -16.17 -3.62
CA SER A 30 -10.51 -16.61 -4.35
C SER A 30 -11.78 -15.91 -3.86
N THR A 31 -11.85 -15.58 -2.57
CA THR A 31 -13.00 -14.88 -1.96
C THR A 31 -12.86 -13.36 -1.93
N SER A 32 -11.69 -12.81 -2.30
CA SER A 32 -11.31 -11.41 -2.10
C SER A 32 -11.60 -10.86 -0.69
N ASN A 33 -11.43 -11.70 0.34
CA ASN A 33 -11.75 -11.34 1.72
C ASN A 33 -10.55 -10.65 2.40
N GLN A 34 -10.57 -9.32 2.39
CA GLN A 34 -9.51 -8.49 2.97
C GLN A 34 -9.38 -8.63 4.49
N ASP A 35 -10.49 -8.78 5.23
CA ASP A 35 -10.44 -8.87 6.69
C ASP A 35 -9.76 -10.17 7.13
N ALA A 36 -10.15 -11.29 6.54
CA ALA A 36 -9.48 -12.57 6.77
C ALA A 36 -8.00 -12.51 6.36
N PHE A 37 -7.70 -11.87 5.23
CA PHE A 37 -6.33 -11.73 4.74
C PHE A 37 -5.47 -10.88 5.68
N ARG A 38 -6.00 -9.79 6.24
CA ARG A 38 -5.31 -8.94 7.21
C ARG A 38 -4.84 -9.74 8.43
N HIS A 39 -5.67 -10.66 8.93
CA HIS A 39 -5.25 -11.56 10.01
C HIS A 39 -4.11 -12.49 9.59
N LEU A 40 -4.13 -13.00 8.36
CA LEU A 40 -3.05 -13.86 7.82
C LEU A 40 -1.72 -13.12 7.65
N VAL A 41 -1.75 -11.84 7.25
CA VAL A 41 -0.53 -11.02 7.05
C VAL A 41 0.29 -10.93 8.34
N LEU A 42 -0.37 -10.91 9.50
CA LEU A 42 0.29 -10.88 10.81
C LEU A 42 1.17 -12.12 11.07
N TYR A 43 0.80 -13.28 10.51
CA TYR A 43 1.57 -14.52 10.66
C TYR A 43 2.76 -14.63 9.70
N ARG A 44 2.68 -14.01 8.52
CA ARG A 44 3.73 -14.13 7.47
C ARG A 44 4.82 -13.07 7.60
N THR A 45 4.49 -11.91 8.18
CA THR A 45 5.21 -10.63 8.03
C THR A 45 6.55 -10.74 7.28
N LYS A 46 6.52 -10.62 5.94
CA LYS A 46 7.71 -10.48 5.07
C LYS A 46 8.59 -9.30 5.49
N PHE A 47 8.05 -8.43 6.34
CA PHE A 47 8.76 -7.38 7.03
C PHE A 47 9.17 -7.89 8.41
N PRO A 48 10.39 -8.43 8.58
CA PRO A 48 10.81 -9.09 9.82
C PRO A 48 10.61 -8.15 11.00
N SER A 49 9.91 -8.60 12.05
CA SER A 49 9.80 -7.91 13.34
C SER A 49 11.13 -7.24 13.69
N VAL A 50 11.11 -5.93 13.96
CA VAL A 50 12.31 -5.18 14.39
C VAL A 50 12.99 -5.96 15.52
N SER A 51 14.30 -6.16 15.40
CA SER A 51 15.08 -6.93 16.37
C SER A 51 14.91 -6.29 17.76
N ARG A 52 15.03 -7.08 18.83
CA ARG A 52 14.90 -6.53 20.19
C ARG A 52 15.94 -5.44 20.46
N ALA A 53 17.15 -5.59 19.91
CA ALA A 53 18.21 -4.59 20.02
C ALA A 53 17.80 -3.27 19.35
N ASP A 54 17.32 -3.31 18.11
CA ASP A 54 16.88 -2.11 17.39
C ASP A 54 15.69 -1.45 18.08
N ARG A 55 14.78 -2.23 18.68
CA ARG A 55 13.67 -1.66 19.45
C ARG A 55 14.15 -0.84 20.64
N ILE A 56 15.19 -1.33 21.33
CA ILE A 56 15.78 -0.63 22.48
C ILE A 56 16.54 0.61 22.01
N LEU A 57 17.37 0.47 20.97
CA LEU A 57 18.20 1.56 20.45
C LEU A 57 17.37 2.72 19.89
N HIS A 58 16.24 2.42 19.25
CA HIS A 58 15.38 3.42 18.63
C HIS A 58 14.16 3.78 19.49
N CYS A 59 14.13 3.35 20.76
CA CYS A 59 13.00 3.55 21.69
C CYS A 59 11.65 3.23 21.05
N ILE A 60 11.60 2.18 20.24
CA ILE A 60 10.42 1.84 19.44
C ILE A 60 9.37 1.24 20.36
N PRO A 61 8.17 1.83 20.45
CA PRO A 61 7.08 1.25 21.22
C PRO A 61 6.79 -0.19 20.79
N THR A 62 6.39 -1.04 21.74
CA THR A 62 5.99 -2.44 21.46
C THR A 62 4.93 -2.52 20.36
N ALA A 63 4.13 -1.46 20.22
CA ALA A 63 3.23 -1.16 19.11
C ALA A 63 3.97 -0.70 17.83
N PHE A 64 4.99 -1.46 17.40
CA PHE A 64 5.47 -1.37 16.01
C PHE A 64 4.40 -2.01 15.13
N GLU A 65 3.28 -1.30 14.99
CA GLU A 65 2.02 -1.82 14.51
C GLU A 65 2.09 -2.25 13.06
N ALA A 66 1.30 -3.28 12.74
CA ALA A 66 1.09 -3.72 11.38
C ALA A 66 0.48 -2.57 10.57
N THR A 67 0.90 -2.47 9.31
CA THR A 67 0.26 -1.56 8.35
C THR A 67 -1.22 -1.94 8.22
N LEU A 68 -2.11 -0.97 8.42
CA LEU A 68 -3.55 -1.17 8.25
C LEU A 68 -3.93 -0.90 6.80
N CYS A 69 -4.76 -1.76 6.21
CA CYS A 69 -5.26 -1.62 4.85
C CYS A 69 -6.77 -1.74 4.84
N THR A 70 -7.45 -0.69 4.39
CA THR A 70 -8.89 -0.65 4.15
C THR A 70 -9.11 -0.65 2.65
N VAL A 71 -9.81 -1.67 2.14
CA VAL A 71 -10.04 -1.85 0.70
C VAL A 71 -11.51 -1.53 0.41
N HIS A 72 -11.74 -0.71 -0.60
CA HIS A 72 -13.06 -0.38 -1.13
C HIS A 72 -13.09 -0.69 -2.62
N TRP A 73 -14.10 -1.40 -3.10
CA TRP A 73 -14.35 -1.58 -4.53
C TRP A 73 -15.84 -1.45 -4.79
N ASP A 74 -16.18 -0.98 -5.98
CA ASP A 74 -17.56 -0.87 -6.43
C ASP A 74 -17.90 -2.11 -7.26
N GLU A 75 -18.95 -2.82 -6.85
CA GLU A 75 -19.43 -4.00 -7.59
C GLU A 75 -19.99 -3.62 -8.97
N SER A 76 -20.39 -2.36 -9.17
CA SER A 76 -20.96 -1.88 -10.44
C SER A 76 -19.93 -1.67 -11.56
N ASP A 77 -18.73 -1.14 -11.25
CA ASP A 77 -17.64 -0.96 -12.23
C ASP A 77 -16.79 -2.25 -12.39
N GLY A 78 -16.89 -3.18 -11.43
CA GLY A 78 -16.30 -4.52 -11.45
C GLY A 78 -14.76 -4.61 -11.58
N SER A 79 -14.11 -3.47 -11.79
CA SER A 79 -12.70 -3.35 -12.17
C SER A 79 -11.97 -2.23 -11.42
N ALA A 80 -12.69 -1.25 -10.89
CA ALA A 80 -12.14 -0.15 -10.11
C ALA A 80 -12.15 -0.45 -8.62
N PHE A 81 -11.10 0.00 -7.93
CA PHE A 81 -10.94 -0.14 -6.49
C PHE A 81 -10.11 1.00 -5.92
N SER A 82 -10.23 1.19 -4.61
CA SER A 82 -9.36 2.06 -3.82
C SER A 82 -8.90 1.36 -2.55
N VAL A 83 -7.66 1.63 -2.13
CA VAL A 83 -7.07 1.06 -0.93
C VAL A 83 -6.46 2.19 -0.11
N VAL A 84 -6.92 2.35 1.12
CA VAL A 84 -6.32 3.27 2.09
C VAL A 84 -5.36 2.46 2.97
N MET A 85 -4.12 2.91 3.04
CA MET A 85 -3.05 2.29 3.82
C MET A 85 -2.56 3.26 4.89
N GLU A 86 -2.51 2.80 6.13
CA GLU A 86 -1.98 3.55 7.25
C GLU A 86 -0.72 2.85 7.77
N ILE A 87 0.41 3.52 7.62
CA ILE A 87 1.72 2.99 7.98
C ILE A 87 2.22 3.75 9.22
N PRO A 88 2.03 3.19 10.44
CA PRO A 88 2.49 3.85 11.66
C PRO A 88 4.00 3.83 11.73
N LEU A 89 4.59 4.88 12.31
CA LEU A 89 6.05 5.05 12.46
C LEU A 89 6.78 4.90 11.11
N PHE A 90 6.24 5.52 10.05
CA PHE A 90 6.72 5.31 8.69
C PHE A 90 8.20 5.65 8.52
N HIS A 91 8.62 6.83 9.00
CA HIS A 91 10.01 7.26 8.87
C HIS A 91 10.97 6.30 9.60
N ASN A 92 10.64 5.88 10.83
CA ASN A 92 11.46 4.90 11.56
C ASN A 92 11.54 3.56 10.82
N LYS A 93 10.41 3.07 10.27
CA LYS A 93 10.38 1.87 9.44
C LYS A 93 11.27 2.02 8.21
N LEU A 94 11.23 3.18 7.56
CA LEU A 94 11.99 3.45 6.35
C LEU A 94 13.50 3.53 6.63
N THR A 95 13.90 4.21 7.70
CA THR A 95 15.30 4.33 8.11
C THR A 95 15.91 2.97 8.47
N LEU A 96 15.15 2.12 9.17
CA LEU A 96 15.62 0.81 9.61
C LEU A 96 15.61 -0.26 8.52
N ARG A 97 14.55 -0.32 7.72
CA ARG A 97 14.35 -1.43 6.76
C ARG A 97 14.67 -1.06 5.32
N ARG A 98 14.79 0.25 5.02
CA ARG A 98 14.90 0.81 3.65
C ARG A 98 13.75 0.42 2.71
N ASN A 99 12.73 -0.26 3.23
CA ASN A 99 11.61 -0.83 2.51
C ASN A 99 10.43 -0.97 3.47
N VAL A 100 9.31 -0.32 3.13
CA VAL A 100 8.08 -0.30 3.92
C VAL A 100 6.90 -0.50 3.00
N GLY A 101 5.93 -1.32 3.38
CA GLY A 101 4.80 -1.62 2.50
C GLY A 101 3.61 -2.24 3.19
N ALA A 102 2.68 -2.69 2.35
CA ALA A 102 1.44 -3.31 2.75
C ALA A 102 1.03 -4.39 1.75
N GLU A 103 0.52 -5.52 2.26
CA GLU A 103 -0.14 -6.53 1.44
C GLU A 103 -1.66 -6.37 1.58
N PHE A 104 -2.38 -6.47 0.48
CA PHE A 104 -3.84 -6.44 0.45
C PHE A 104 -4.38 -7.38 -0.63
N VAL A 105 -5.63 -7.80 -0.49
CA VAL A 105 -6.34 -8.61 -1.49
C VAL A 105 -7.51 -7.81 -2.05
N VAL A 106 -7.61 -7.77 -3.37
CA VAL A 106 -8.72 -7.10 -4.07
C VAL A 106 -8.84 -7.68 -5.49
N LEU A 107 -10.07 -7.82 -5.99
CA LEU A 107 -10.38 -8.34 -7.33
C LEU A 107 -9.64 -9.65 -7.68
N GLY A 108 -9.69 -10.61 -6.76
CA GLY A 108 -9.13 -11.95 -6.96
C GLY A 108 -7.60 -12.00 -6.99
N ARG A 109 -6.92 -10.94 -6.52
CA ARG A 109 -5.46 -10.80 -6.58
C ARG A 109 -4.91 -10.36 -5.25
N ILE A 110 -3.74 -10.89 -4.90
CA ILE A 110 -2.97 -10.42 -3.76
C ILE A 110 -1.93 -9.44 -4.29
N TRP A 111 -1.93 -8.25 -3.71
CA TRP A 111 -1.06 -7.14 -4.04
C TRP A 111 -0.09 -6.88 -2.90
N LEU A 112 1.10 -6.42 -3.25
CA LEU A 112 2.09 -5.87 -2.35
C LEU A 112 2.48 -4.49 -2.88
N LEU A 113 2.07 -3.44 -2.17
CA LEU A 113 2.62 -2.10 -2.37
C LEU A 113 3.81 -1.93 -1.45
N THR A 114 4.89 -1.35 -1.96
CA THR A 114 6.13 -1.15 -1.23
C THR A 114 6.75 0.18 -1.63
N LEU A 115 7.18 0.95 -0.65
CA LEU A 115 8.01 2.14 -0.78
C LEU A 115 9.43 1.79 -0.35
N LYS A 116 10.43 1.98 -1.21
CA LYS A 116 11.80 1.56 -0.94
C LYS A 116 12.83 2.41 -1.69
N PHE A 117 14.05 2.40 -1.18
CA PHE A 117 15.22 2.84 -1.93
C PHE A 117 15.67 1.72 -2.86
N MET A 118 15.95 2.05 -4.12
CA MET A 118 16.47 1.09 -5.09
C MET A 118 17.91 0.70 -4.76
N GLY A 119 18.20 -0.60 -4.81
CA GLY A 119 19.56 -1.12 -4.74
C GLY A 119 20.19 -1.29 -6.12
N ASN A 120 21.41 -1.83 -6.15
CA ASN A 120 22.35 -1.84 -7.27
C ASN A 120 21.96 -2.78 -8.43
N TYR A 121 20.79 -3.42 -8.35
CA TYR A 121 20.37 -4.50 -9.26
C TYR A 121 19.48 -4.04 -10.41
N SER A 122 19.11 -2.75 -10.48
CA SER A 122 18.23 -2.22 -11.52
C SER A 122 19.05 -1.47 -12.58
N THR A 123 18.95 -1.90 -13.83
CA THR A 123 19.63 -1.24 -14.96
C THR A 123 18.94 0.06 -15.41
N SER A 124 17.66 0.23 -15.06
CA SER A 124 16.82 1.34 -15.55
C SER A 124 16.64 2.49 -14.56
N ILE A 125 16.96 2.28 -13.29
CA ILE A 125 16.77 3.27 -12.23
C ILE A 125 18.07 3.34 -11.41
N PRO A 126 18.63 4.54 -11.18
CA PRO A 126 19.83 4.69 -10.36
C PRO A 126 19.69 4.07 -8.96
N GLU A 127 20.83 3.64 -8.42
CA GLU A 127 20.91 3.23 -7.02
C GLU A 127 20.54 4.40 -6.10
N GLY A 128 19.87 4.10 -5.00
CA GLY A 128 19.42 5.09 -4.04
C GLY A 128 18.15 5.83 -4.46
N THR A 129 17.60 5.59 -5.65
CA THR A 129 16.36 6.25 -6.06
C THR A 129 15.18 5.83 -5.19
N TRP A 130 14.43 6.80 -4.69
CA TRP A 130 13.19 6.58 -3.92
C TRP A 130 12.04 6.16 -4.85
N CYS A 131 11.51 4.96 -4.63
CA CYS A 131 10.53 4.36 -5.53
C CYS A 131 9.34 3.73 -4.80
N ALA A 132 8.20 3.68 -5.48
CA ALA A 132 7.08 2.82 -5.14
C ALA A 132 7.04 1.63 -6.11
N THR A 133 6.84 0.42 -5.57
CA THR A 133 6.58 -0.79 -6.33
C THR A 133 5.23 -1.38 -5.94
N LEU A 134 4.39 -1.64 -6.93
CA LEU A 134 3.15 -2.40 -6.77
C LEU A 134 3.34 -3.75 -7.44
N SER A 135 3.18 -4.86 -6.73
CA SER A 135 3.45 -6.19 -7.30
C SER A 135 2.37 -7.21 -6.94
N LEU A 136 2.14 -8.15 -7.85
CA LEU A 136 1.27 -9.30 -7.66
C LEU A 136 2.00 -10.40 -6.90
N GLN A 137 1.31 -11.02 -5.95
CA GLN A 137 1.87 -12.05 -5.08
C GLN A 137 1.17 -13.40 -5.27
N ASP A 138 1.81 -14.48 -4.78
CA ASP A 138 1.27 -15.85 -4.71
C ASP A 138 0.65 -16.33 -6.03
N SER A 139 1.38 -16.14 -7.13
CA SER A 139 0.97 -16.52 -8.49
C SER A 139 -0.39 -15.94 -8.89
N SER A 140 -0.71 -14.73 -8.41
CA SER A 140 -1.88 -13.99 -8.88
C SER A 140 -1.78 -13.77 -10.40
N PRO A 141 -2.88 -13.89 -11.16
CA PRO A 141 -2.84 -13.76 -12.61
C PRO A 141 -2.29 -12.39 -13.04
N PRO A 142 -1.34 -12.34 -14.00
CA PRO A 142 -0.87 -11.09 -14.58
C PRO A 142 -2.04 -10.20 -15.00
N THR A 143 -1.93 -8.89 -14.80
CA THR A 143 -3.01 -7.95 -15.11
C THR A 143 -2.46 -6.65 -15.66
N SER A 144 -3.24 -6.02 -16.53
CA SER A 144 -3.06 -4.61 -16.85
C SER A 144 -3.64 -3.78 -15.70
N PHE A 145 -2.92 -2.75 -15.30
CA PHE A 145 -3.26 -1.89 -14.17
C PHE A 145 -3.07 -0.44 -14.56
N ASN A 146 -4.08 0.38 -14.30
CA ASN A 146 -4.04 1.82 -14.49
C ASN A 146 -4.55 2.48 -13.23
N GLY A 147 -3.70 3.28 -12.59
CA GLY A 147 -4.05 3.89 -11.33
C GLY A 147 -3.08 4.97 -10.93
N HIS A 148 -3.22 5.43 -9.69
CA HIS A 148 -2.34 6.40 -9.07
C HIS A 148 -2.30 6.17 -7.56
N LEU A 149 -1.18 6.57 -6.97
CA LEU A 149 -0.95 6.57 -5.54
C LEU A 149 -1.00 8.01 -5.05
N GLU A 150 -1.76 8.26 -3.99
CA GLU A 150 -1.95 9.57 -3.38
C GLU A 150 -1.44 9.58 -1.95
N VAL A 151 -0.82 10.68 -1.54
CA VAL A 151 -0.53 10.97 -0.14
C VAL A 151 -1.73 11.69 0.46
N ILE A 152 -2.31 11.12 1.52
CA ILE A 152 -3.42 11.75 2.25
C ILE A 152 -2.82 12.73 3.26
N ASN A 153 -3.14 14.01 3.13
CA ASN A 153 -2.71 15.02 4.10
C ASN A 153 -3.55 14.88 5.40
N PRO A 154 -2.93 14.66 6.57
CA PRO A 154 -3.65 14.57 7.85
C PRO A 154 -4.31 15.91 8.25
N ASN A 155 -3.73 17.03 7.82
CA ASN A 155 -4.20 18.39 8.08
C ASN A 155 -4.60 19.04 6.77
N PRO A 156 -5.77 18.70 6.19
CA PRO A 156 -6.24 19.42 5.02
C PRO A 156 -6.33 20.91 5.38
N PRO A 157 -5.88 21.84 4.52
CA PRO A 157 -6.11 23.25 4.76
C PRO A 157 -7.61 23.40 5.00
N SER A 158 -7.99 23.84 6.20
CA SER A 158 -9.38 24.04 6.56
C SER A 158 -10.00 24.82 5.42
N SER A 159 -10.93 24.19 4.71
CA SER A 159 -11.65 24.86 3.64
C SER A 159 -12.44 25.94 4.35
N GLY A 160 -11.86 27.13 4.41
CA GLY A 160 -12.47 28.30 5.02
C GLY A 160 -13.89 28.38 4.48
N ILE A 161 -14.84 28.49 5.40
CA ILE A 161 -16.27 28.64 5.13
C ILE A 161 -16.40 29.69 4.02
N ARG A 162 -16.60 29.23 2.78
CA ARG A 162 -16.90 30.10 1.64
C ARG A 162 -18.37 30.44 1.77
N THR A 163 -18.66 31.56 2.40
CA THR A 163 -19.91 32.28 2.22
C THR A 163 -20.15 32.47 0.72
N ASN A 164 -21.32 32.05 0.29
CA ASN A 164 -21.87 32.03 -1.07
C ASN A 164 -21.40 33.21 -1.96
N ALA A 165 -20.78 32.90 -3.11
CA ALA A 165 -21.11 33.48 -4.41
C ALA A 165 -20.20 32.92 -5.52
N SER A 166 -20.81 32.82 -6.71
CA SER A 166 -20.23 32.71 -8.05
C SER A 166 -19.43 31.46 -8.45
N THR A 167 -20.15 30.60 -9.17
CA THR A 167 -19.77 29.81 -10.35
C THR A 167 -18.45 30.26 -10.99
N SER A 168 -17.35 29.62 -10.61
CA SER A 168 -16.14 29.58 -11.39
C SER A 168 -15.59 28.16 -11.35
N ARG A 169 -15.48 27.55 -12.53
CA ARG A 169 -14.77 26.29 -12.78
C ARG A 169 -13.31 26.50 -12.39
N SER A 170 -13.01 26.35 -11.11
CA SER A 170 -11.65 26.42 -10.60
C SER A 170 -11.00 25.08 -10.84
N ASN A 171 -9.94 25.11 -11.65
CA ASN A 171 -9.10 24.00 -12.00
C ASN A 171 -8.65 23.23 -10.75
N ASP A 172 -8.93 21.93 -10.77
CA ASP A 172 -8.50 20.87 -9.86
C ASP A 172 -6.98 20.62 -9.95
N SER A 173 -6.17 21.69 -9.82
CA SER A 173 -4.71 21.66 -9.95
C SER A 173 -3.99 21.49 -8.62
N SER A 174 -4.69 21.65 -7.48
CA SER A 174 -4.10 21.43 -6.15
C SER A 174 -3.93 19.94 -5.84
N ASN A 175 -4.86 19.09 -6.30
CA ASN A 175 -4.87 17.66 -6.01
C ASN A 175 -3.82 16.87 -6.81
N ARG A 176 -3.37 17.38 -7.96
CA ARG A 176 -2.30 16.75 -8.76
C ARG A 176 -0.93 16.76 -8.08
N LYS A 177 -0.72 17.59 -7.05
CA LYS A 177 0.58 17.70 -6.38
C LYS A 177 0.87 16.52 -5.46
N THR A 178 -0.15 15.81 -4.97
CA THR A 178 -0.01 14.71 -4.00
C THR A 178 -0.16 13.33 -4.61
N SER A 179 -0.31 13.22 -5.93
CA SER A 179 -0.52 11.95 -6.62
C SER A 179 0.59 11.58 -7.61
N VAL A 180 0.88 10.28 -7.70
CA VAL A 180 1.84 9.70 -8.64
C VAL A 180 1.13 8.61 -9.43
N VAL A 181 1.19 8.70 -10.76
CA VAL A 181 0.55 7.75 -11.66
C VAL A 181 1.34 6.44 -11.71
N ILE A 182 0.63 5.31 -11.59
CA ILE A 182 1.18 3.96 -11.71
C ILE A 182 0.48 3.30 -12.89
N ARG A 183 1.23 3.00 -13.95
CA ARG A 183 0.70 2.37 -15.18
C ARG A 183 1.49 1.14 -15.55
N GLY A 184 0.76 0.07 -15.87
CA GLY A 184 1.26 -1.07 -16.62
C GLY A 184 1.39 -0.74 -18.10
N GLY A 185 2.41 -1.30 -18.75
CA GLY A 185 2.49 -1.24 -20.20
C GLY A 185 1.27 -1.95 -20.81
N TRP A 186 0.59 -1.27 -21.72
CA TRP A 186 -0.61 -1.76 -22.40
C TRP A 186 -0.35 -3.04 -23.21
N GLN A 187 0.91 -3.28 -23.56
CA GLN A 187 1.31 -4.38 -24.44
C GLN A 187 1.49 -5.71 -23.73
N ARG A 188 1.80 -5.73 -22.42
CA ARG A 188 2.04 -6.99 -21.68
C ARG A 188 1.58 -6.85 -20.23
N PRO A 189 0.68 -7.74 -19.75
CA PRO A 189 0.39 -7.86 -18.33
C PRO A 189 1.69 -8.08 -17.54
N VAL A 190 1.94 -7.24 -16.54
CA VAL A 190 3.12 -7.37 -15.68
C VAL A 190 2.71 -7.78 -14.27
N SER A 191 3.63 -8.47 -13.58
CA SER A 191 3.48 -8.81 -12.16
C SER A 191 4.04 -7.74 -11.23
N CYS A 192 4.71 -6.72 -11.75
CA CYS A 192 5.33 -5.67 -10.97
C CYS A 192 5.31 -4.33 -11.73
N PHE A 193 4.86 -3.28 -11.05
CA PHE A 193 4.84 -1.89 -11.49
C PHE A 193 5.83 -1.12 -10.63
N LEU A 194 6.67 -0.28 -11.24
CA LEU A 194 7.70 0.49 -10.57
C LEU A 194 7.57 1.96 -11.00
N VAL A 195 7.55 2.85 -10.03
CA VAL A 195 7.50 4.30 -10.27
C VAL A 195 8.49 5.03 -9.36
N SER A 196 9.22 5.97 -9.95
CA SER A 196 10.07 6.90 -9.20
C SER A 196 9.20 7.94 -8.49
N LEU A 197 9.50 8.17 -7.22
CA LEU A 197 8.78 9.09 -6.36
C LEU A 197 9.46 10.46 -6.25
N GLU A 198 10.70 10.59 -6.73
CA GLU A 198 11.53 11.79 -6.57
C GLU A 198 10.96 13.02 -7.30
N ARG A 199 10.27 12.78 -8.42
CA ARG A 199 9.70 13.86 -9.24
C ARG A 199 8.46 14.49 -8.60
N ASN A 200 7.85 13.83 -7.61
CA ASN A 200 6.69 14.37 -6.92
C ASN A 200 7.12 14.94 -5.56
N PRO A 201 6.91 16.25 -5.31
CA PRO A 201 7.37 16.90 -4.09
C PRO A 201 6.71 16.36 -2.82
N ALA A 202 5.45 15.91 -2.90
CA ALA A 202 4.78 15.30 -1.75
C ALA A 202 5.49 14.00 -1.36
N PHE A 203 5.73 13.11 -2.33
CA PHE A 203 6.38 11.84 -2.06
C PHE A 203 7.88 11.95 -1.76
N SER A 204 8.59 12.90 -2.36
CA SER A 204 10.01 13.12 -2.06
C SER A 204 10.21 13.62 -0.63
N SER A 205 9.27 14.43 -0.11
CA SER A 205 9.29 14.90 1.28
C SER A 205 9.15 13.79 2.31
N LEU A 206 8.54 12.64 1.95
CA LEU A 206 8.32 11.51 2.87
C LEU A 206 9.62 10.84 3.33
N GLN A 207 10.74 11.12 2.68
CA GLN A 207 12.05 10.59 3.06
C GLN A 207 12.57 11.23 4.36
N TYR A 208 12.08 12.43 4.70
CA TYR A 208 12.53 13.21 5.85
C TYR A 208 11.56 13.06 7.01
N ALA A 209 12.07 13.17 8.25
CA ALA A 209 11.29 12.93 9.47
C ALA A 209 10.24 14.02 9.74
N ASP A 210 10.46 15.22 9.22
CA ASP A 210 9.67 16.44 9.42
C ASP A 210 8.61 16.66 8.33
N SER A 211 8.27 15.62 7.56
CA SER A 211 7.25 15.71 6.52
C SER A 211 5.89 16.11 7.09
N ALA A 212 5.29 17.15 6.53
CA ALA A 212 3.95 17.61 6.87
C ALA A 212 2.83 16.58 6.60
N TYR A 213 3.15 15.50 5.88
CA TYR A 213 2.22 14.42 5.57
C TYR A 213 2.15 13.34 6.66
N PHE A 214 2.96 13.45 7.71
CA PHE A 214 2.86 12.57 8.86
C PHE A 214 1.86 13.11 9.86
N SER A 215 1.04 12.22 10.43
CA SER A 215 0.23 12.58 11.59
C SER A 215 1.11 12.86 12.82
N GLU A 216 0.53 13.40 13.89
CA GLU A 216 1.23 13.60 15.17
C GLU A 216 1.87 12.31 15.72
N LYS A 217 1.35 11.15 15.32
CA LYS A 217 1.86 9.82 15.72
C LYS A 217 2.92 9.26 14.76
N GLY A 218 3.34 10.03 13.76
CA GLY A 218 4.27 9.58 12.71
C GLY A 218 3.66 8.57 11.74
N THR A 219 2.33 8.55 11.60
CA THR A 219 1.63 7.67 10.66
C THR A 219 1.56 8.33 9.29
N LEU A 220 1.95 7.58 8.26
CA LEU A 220 1.73 7.95 6.87
C LEU A 220 0.45 7.30 6.36
N SER A 221 -0.44 8.10 5.78
CA SER A 221 -1.65 7.62 5.13
C SER A 221 -1.55 7.76 3.60
N LEU A 222 -1.75 6.66 2.89
CA LEU A 222 -1.68 6.59 1.44
C LEU A 222 -3.00 6.07 0.88
N ARG A 223 -3.37 6.54 -0.32
CA ARG A 223 -4.50 5.99 -1.08
C ARG A 223 -4.00 5.48 -2.41
N LEU A 224 -4.18 4.20 -2.69
CA LEU A 224 -4.02 3.65 -4.04
C LEU A 224 -5.40 3.61 -4.69
N VAL A 225 -5.58 4.31 -5.80
CA VAL A 225 -6.78 4.21 -6.64
C VAL A 225 -6.37 3.56 -7.94
N GLY A 226 -7.11 2.54 -8.37
CA GLY A 226 -6.74 1.80 -9.56
C GLY A 226 -7.90 1.12 -10.22
N ARG A 227 -7.70 0.81 -11.50
CA ARG A 227 -8.59 0.03 -12.34
C ARG A 227 -7.80 -1.09 -13.00
N LEU A 228 -8.37 -2.29 -13.01
CA LEU A 228 -7.86 -3.40 -13.81
C LEU A 228 -8.40 -3.28 -15.23
N GLU A 229 -7.49 -3.23 -16.20
CA GLU A 229 -7.88 -3.19 -17.61
C GLU A 229 -8.02 -4.61 -18.14
N LYS A 230 -9.07 -4.85 -18.93
CA LYS A 230 -9.20 -6.09 -19.69
C LYS A 230 -8.08 -6.11 -20.75
N PRO A 231 -7.34 -7.21 -20.93
CA PRO A 231 -6.40 -7.30 -22.04
C PRO A 231 -7.17 -7.10 -23.36
N PRO A 232 -6.57 -6.43 -24.36
CA PRO A 232 -7.20 -6.29 -25.67
C PRO A 232 -7.47 -7.70 -26.23
N SER A 233 -8.74 -7.96 -26.55
CA SER A 233 -9.20 -9.21 -27.16
C SER A 233 -8.73 -9.35 -28.59
#